data_AF-A0AAU1W2S7-F1
#
_entry.id   AF-A0AAU1W2S7-F1
#
_cell.length_a   1.000
_cell.length_b   1.000
_cell.length_c   1.000
_cell.angle_alpha   90.00
_cell.angle_beta   90.00
_cell.angle_gamma   90.00
#
_symmetry.space_group_name_H-M   'P 1'
#
loop_
_entity.id
_entity.type
_entity.pdbx_description
1 polymer ?
#
loop_
_entity_poly.entity_id
_entity_poly.type
_entity_poly.pdbx_seq_one_letter_code
_entity_poly.pdbx_strand_id
1 'polypeptide(L)'
;MEITVQWIRTSWTKASRGGEAASRRNVAPIGFALPPAETTTSAHVIRMLERDGFEPYDTQEDRAEVDVQLREADGRLRILPRVQPLFALPPRPRRPPAVRLAPGQWTRWQLNYRFSSALGIRDWSYWLDTFNIAYGPVDADVFLSTPTVFINEQGPLR
;
A
#
# COMPACT_ATOMS: atom_id res chain seq x y z
N MET A 1 18.49 5.24 -11.35
CA MET A 1 18.47 3.82 -10.93
C MET A 1 17.08 3.25 -11.18
N GLU A 2 16.89 1.92 -11.23
CA GLU A 2 15.55 1.33 -11.36
C GLU A 2 14.74 1.52 -10.06
N ILE A 3 13.44 1.80 -10.20
CA ILE A 3 12.53 1.93 -9.06
C ILE A 3 11.28 1.12 -9.38
N THR A 4 11.12 0.02 -8.65
CA THR A 4 9.97 -0.87 -8.82
C THR A 4 8.94 -0.58 -7.74
N VAL A 5 7.70 -0.37 -8.15
CA VAL A 5 6.59 -0.03 -7.25
C VAL A 5 5.47 -1.04 -7.42
N GLN A 6 5.04 -1.61 -6.29
CA GLN A 6 3.79 -2.34 -6.18
C GLN A 6 2.91 -1.67 -5.13
N TRP A 7 1.71 -1.30 -5.53
CA TRP A 7 0.71 -0.71 -4.64
C TRP A 7 -0.50 -1.61 -4.54
N ILE A 8 -0.79 -2.07 -3.33
CA ILE A 8 -1.94 -2.91 -3.05
C ILE A 8 -2.93 -2.12 -2.21
N ARG A 9 -4.16 -1.98 -2.69
CA ARG A 9 -5.27 -1.38 -1.94
C ARG A 9 -6.32 -2.42 -1.61
N THR A 10 -6.48 -2.70 -0.32
CA THR A 10 -7.60 -3.50 0.20
C THR A 10 -8.70 -2.55 0.69
N SER A 11 -9.95 -2.73 0.25
CA SER A 11 -11.08 -1.89 0.68
C SER A 11 -12.22 -2.71 1.24
N TRP A 12 -12.79 -2.28 2.37
CA TRP A 12 -13.90 -2.95 3.02
C TRP A 12 -14.81 -1.97 3.76
N THR A 13 -15.99 -2.44 4.13
CA THR A 13 -16.98 -1.73 4.93
C THR A 13 -16.93 -2.19 6.39
N LYS A 14 -17.83 -1.67 7.23
CA LYS A 14 -17.98 -2.16 8.61
C LYS A 14 -18.24 -3.67 8.72
N ALA A 15 -18.79 -4.32 7.69
CA ALA A 15 -19.11 -5.74 7.71
C ALA A 15 -17.85 -6.62 7.92
N SER A 16 -16.74 -6.30 7.27
CA SER A 16 -15.45 -6.99 7.47
C SER A 16 -14.58 -6.41 8.60
N ARG A 17 -15.16 -5.71 9.59
CA ARG A 17 -14.39 -5.23 10.75
C ARG A 17 -14.11 -6.32 11.77
N GLY A 18 -14.96 -7.36 11.85
CA GLY A 18 -14.81 -8.47 12.79
C GLY A 18 -15.30 -9.81 12.22
N GLY A 19 -15.17 -10.88 13.01
CA GLY A 19 -15.68 -12.21 12.67
C GLY A 19 -15.01 -12.86 11.46
N GLU A 20 -15.76 -13.72 10.78
CA GLU A 20 -15.30 -14.47 9.60
C GLU A 20 -14.90 -13.54 8.43
N ALA A 21 -15.64 -12.46 8.24
CA ALA A 21 -15.35 -11.47 7.21
C ALA A 21 -14.01 -10.74 7.44
N ALA A 22 -13.67 -10.44 8.71
CA ALA A 22 -12.33 -9.95 9.05
C ALA A 22 -11.24 -11.01 8.86
N SER A 23 -11.55 -12.29 9.05
CA SER A 23 -10.60 -13.38 8.80
C SER A 23 -10.25 -13.45 7.31
N ARG A 24 -11.25 -13.34 6.42
CA ARG A 24 -11.03 -13.24 4.97
C ARG A 24 -10.16 -12.03 4.59
N ARG A 25 -10.41 -10.86 5.18
CA ARG A 25 -9.56 -9.69 4.97
C ARG A 25 -8.14 -9.91 5.48
N ASN A 26 -7.96 -10.54 6.64
CA ASN A 26 -6.65 -10.72 7.27
C ASN A 26 -5.74 -11.70 6.51
N VAL A 27 -6.31 -12.56 5.66
CA VAL A 27 -5.55 -13.45 4.76
C VAL A 27 -5.27 -12.83 3.40
N ALA A 28 -5.79 -11.63 3.10
CA ALA A 28 -5.56 -10.94 1.83
C ALA A 28 -4.05 -10.68 1.64
N PRO A 29 -3.45 -11.06 0.50
CA PRO A 29 -2.02 -10.92 0.28
C PRO A 29 -1.55 -9.46 0.30
N ILE A 30 -0.38 -9.23 0.89
CA ILE A 30 0.25 -7.90 0.99
C ILE A 30 1.49 -7.77 0.10
N GLY A 31 1.68 -8.75 -0.80
CA GLY A 31 2.74 -8.80 -1.81
C GLY A 31 2.33 -9.76 -2.91
N PHE A 32 2.68 -9.44 -4.15
CA PHE A 32 2.46 -10.27 -5.34
C PHE A 32 3.75 -10.36 -6.14
N ALA A 33 3.90 -11.41 -6.94
CA ALA A 33 4.95 -11.45 -7.95
C ALA A 33 4.78 -10.27 -8.92
N LEU A 34 5.90 -9.72 -9.37
CA LEU A 34 5.92 -8.68 -10.37
C LEU A 34 5.59 -9.27 -11.74
N PRO A 35 4.73 -8.62 -12.52
CA PRO A 35 4.57 -8.97 -13.93
C PRO A 35 5.89 -8.74 -14.68
N PRO A 36 6.06 -9.34 -15.87
CA PRO A 36 7.20 -9.06 -16.73
C PRO A 36 7.41 -7.55 -16.88
N ALA A 37 8.67 -7.11 -16.84
CA ALA A 37 9.00 -5.69 -16.85
C ALA A 37 8.60 -5.04 -18.19
N GLU A 38 7.46 -4.35 -18.21
CA GLU A 38 7.01 -3.63 -19.41
C GLU A 38 7.59 -2.21 -19.45
N THR A 39 7.56 -1.46 -18.34
CA THR A 39 8.14 -0.11 -18.27
C THR A 39 8.67 0.23 -16.87
N THR A 40 9.75 1.00 -16.79
CA THR A 40 10.32 1.49 -15.51
C THR A 40 9.53 2.67 -14.90
N THR A 41 8.50 3.13 -15.60
CA THR A 41 7.63 4.25 -15.24
C THR A 41 6.28 3.80 -14.73
N SER A 42 5.90 2.53 -14.91
CA SER A 42 4.65 1.99 -14.36
C SER A 42 4.83 1.49 -12.93
N ALA A 43 3.70 1.36 -12.24
CA ALA A 43 3.54 0.67 -10.98
C ALA A 43 2.59 -0.51 -11.17
N HIS A 44 2.92 -1.63 -10.53
CA HIS A 44 2.02 -2.77 -10.42
C HIS A 44 0.98 -2.47 -9.35
N VAL A 45 -0.26 -2.24 -9.75
CA VAL A 45 -1.35 -1.87 -8.85
C VAL A 45 -2.29 -3.06 -8.67
N ILE A 46 -2.60 -3.41 -7.43
CA ILE A 46 -3.54 -4.47 -7.09
C ILE A 46 -4.66 -3.88 -6.24
N ARG A 47 -5.90 -4.13 -6.63
CA ARG A 47 -7.07 -3.75 -5.83
C ARG A 47 -7.82 -4.98 -5.38
N MET A 48 -8.13 -5.05 -4.09
CA MET A 48 -8.92 -6.11 -3.48
C MET A 48 -10.10 -5.48 -2.74
N LEU A 49 -11.32 -5.91 -3.08
CA LEU A 49 -12.55 -5.28 -2.60
C LEU A 49 -13.38 -6.31 -1.85
N GLU A 50 -13.97 -5.89 -0.72
CA GLU A 50 -14.80 -6.78 0.12
C GLU A 50 -15.96 -7.43 -0.65
N ARG A 51 -16.63 -6.66 -1.52
CA ARG A 51 -17.77 -7.15 -2.32
C ARG A 51 -17.38 -8.27 -3.29
N ASP A 52 -16.11 -8.31 -3.67
CA ASP A 52 -15.52 -9.27 -4.60
C ASP A 52 -14.73 -10.35 -3.82
N GLY A 53 -15.03 -10.52 -2.52
CA GLY A 53 -14.38 -11.53 -1.67
C GLY A 53 -12.90 -11.28 -1.38
N PHE A 54 -12.40 -10.07 -1.67
CA PHE A 54 -10.97 -9.71 -1.69
C PHE A 54 -10.15 -10.44 -2.76
N GLU A 55 -10.77 -10.87 -3.86
CA GLU A 55 -10.02 -11.34 -5.03
C GLU A 55 -9.12 -10.22 -5.60
N PRO A 56 -7.88 -10.53 -5.99
CA PRO A 56 -6.95 -9.54 -6.51
C PRO A 56 -7.27 -9.18 -7.96
N TYR A 57 -7.38 -7.88 -8.24
CA TYR A 57 -7.42 -7.34 -9.60
C TYR A 57 -6.15 -6.55 -9.88
N ASP A 58 -5.33 -7.02 -10.82
CA ASP A 58 -4.05 -6.43 -11.17
C ASP A 58 -4.16 -5.46 -12.37
N THR A 59 -3.45 -4.34 -12.28
CA THR A 59 -3.32 -3.36 -13.35
C THR A 59 -1.90 -2.78 -13.38
N GLN A 60 -1.52 -2.24 -14.53
CA GLN A 60 -0.36 -1.38 -14.68
C GLN A 60 -0.84 0.07 -14.75
N GLU A 61 -0.32 0.93 -13.88
CA GLU A 61 -0.65 2.36 -13.84
C GLU A 61 0.61 3.20 -13.89
N ASP A 62 0.50 4.47 -14.28
CA ASP A 62 1.64 5.38 -14.19
C ASP A 62 2.04 5.54 -12.71
N ARG A 63 3.34 5.39 -12.42
CA ARG A 63 3.88 5.58 -11.07
C ARG A 63 3.56 6.96 -10.48
N ALA A 64 3.33 7.98 -11.32
CA ALA A 64 2.92 9.30 -10.89
C ALA A 64 1.49 9.36 -10.32
N GLU A 65 0.63 8.39 -10.68
CA GLU A 65 -0.76 8.28 -10.19
C GLU A 65 -0.85 7.54 -8.85
N VAL A 66 0.19 6.79 -8.48
CA VAL A 66 0.27 6.14 -7.17
C VAL A 66 0.48 7.17 -6.07
N ASP A 67 -0.24 7.02 -4.96
CA ASP A 67 -0.19 7.89 -3.77
C ASP A 67 1.13 7.77 -2.96
N VAL A 68 2.29 7.82 -3.62
CA VAL A 68 3.60 7.81 -2.98
C VAL A 68 4.53 8.87 -3.57
N GLN A 69 5.23 9.60 -2.69
CA GLN A 69 6.30 10.49 -3.10
C GLN A 69 7.62 9.73 -3.16
N LEU A 70 8.23 9.75 -4.35
CA LEU A 70 9.54 9.16 -4.62
C LEU A 70 10.50 10.29 -5.00
N ARG A 71 11.67 10.33 -4.37
CA ARG A 71 12.72 11.30 -4.69
C ARG A 71 14.09 10.66 -4.57
N GLU A 72 14.82 10.63 -5.67
CA GLU A 72 16.21 10.20 -5.69
C GLU A 72 17.12 11.38 -5.29
N ALA A 73 18.03 11.16 -4.35
CA ALA A 73 19.05 12.11 -3.93
C ALA A 73 20.22 11.36 -3.25
N ASP A 74 21.45 11.81 -3.50
CA ASP A 74 22.67 11.25 -2.88
C ASP A 74 22.80 9.72 -3.03
N GLY A 75 22.41 9.18 -4.19
CA GLY A 75 22.45 7.74 -4.48
C GLY A 75 21.46 6.90 -3.66
N ARG A 76 20.44 7.53 -3.07
CA ARG A 76 19.40 6.87 -2.28
C ARG A 76 18.01 7.28 -2.78
N LEU A 77 17.05 6.37 -2.63
CA LEU A 77 15.65 6.64 -2.90
C LEU A 77 14.92 7.03 -1.61
N ARG A 78 14.45 8.27 -1.53
CA ARG A 78 13.54 8.74 -0.48
C ARG A 78 12.10 8.39 -0.82
N ILE A 79 11.40 7.74 0.12
CA ILE A 79 10.02 7.26 -0.03
C ILE A 79 9.15 7.85 1.07
N LEU A 80 7.98 8.38 0.69
CA LEU A 80 6.97 8.85 1.62
C LEU A 80 5.56 8.68 1.03
N PRO A 81 4.72 7.78 1.57
CA PRO A 81 3.32 7.70 1.17
C PRO A 81 2.59 9.03 1.35
N ARG A 82 1.91 9.45 0.29
CA ARG A 82 1.00 10.59 0.31
C ARG A 82 -0.23 10.18 1.10
N VAL A 83 -0.85 11.17 1.73
CA VAL A 83 -2.05 10.93 2.53
C VAL A 83 -3.09 11.93 2.18
N GLN A 84 -4.05 11.49 1.39
CA GLN A 84 -5.19 12.27 1.00
C GLN A 84 -6.45 11.39 1.01
N PRO A 85 -7.56 11.87 1.58
CA PRO A 85 -7.70 13.08 2.37
C PRO A 85 -7.27 12.87 3.85
N LEU A 86 -6.76 13.93 4.51
CA LEU A 86 -6.28 13.84 5.91
C LEU A 86 -7.39 13.48 6.90
N PHE A 87 -8.65 13.86 6.63
CA PHE A 87 -9.79 13.50 7.47
C PHE A 87 -10.08 12.00 7.48
N ALA A 88 -9.58 11.26 6.48
CA ALA A 88 -9.75 9.82 6.42
C ALA A 88 -8.74 9.07 7.29
N LEU A 89 -7.86 9.77 8.01
CA LEU A 89 -6.86 9.13 8.83
C LEU A 89 -7.40 8.73 10.20
N PRO A 90 -7.22 7.47 10.61
CA PRO A 90 -7.34 7.10 12.00
C PRO A 90 -6.36 7.88 12.89
N PRO A 91 -6.71 8.18 14.16
CA PRO A 91 -5.80 8.81 15.10
C PRO A 91 -4.52 8.01 15.27
N ARG A 92 -3.37 8.69 15.30
CA ARG A 92 -2.06 8.06 15.46
C ARG A 92 -1.11 8.98 16.24
N PRO A 93 -0.25 8.43 17.13
CA PRO A 93 0.64 9.25 17.95
C PRO A 93 1.58 10.13 17.12
N ARG A 94 2.15 9.58 16.03
CA ARG A 94 3.04 10.28 15.10
C ARG A 94 3.09 9.56 13.76
N ARG A 95 3.19 10.30 12.65
CA ARG A 95 3.54 9.70 11.36
C ARG A 95 5.06 9.44 11.30
N PRO A 96 5.51 8.25 10.85
CA PRO A 96 6.90 8.00 10.53
C PRO A 96 7.41 8.99 9.48
N PRO A 97 8.68 9.43 9.57
CA PRO A 97 9.30 10.25 8.54
C PRO A 97 9.52 9.43 7.26
N ALA A 98 9.85 10.11 6.17
CA ALA A 98 10.26 9.45 4.93
C ALA A 98 11.46 8.53 5.16
N VAL A 99 11.45 7.36 4.52
CA VAL A 99 12.56 6.41 4.57
C VAL A 99 13.46 6.55 3.36
N ARG A 100 14.72 6.14 3.49
CA ARG A 100 15.72 6.18 2.43
C ARG A 100 16.22 4.77 2.16
N LEU A 101 16.14 4.32 0.92
CA LEU A 101 16.67 3.05 0.46
C LEU A 101 18.01 3.24 -0.25
N ALA A 102 18.98 2.41 0.08
CA ALA A 102 20.17 2.18 -0.73
C ALA A 102 19.85 1.19 -1.86
N PRO A 103 20.65 1.13 -2.94
CA PRO A 103 20.47 0.15 -4.00
C PRO A 103 20.44 -1.28 -3.46
N GLY A 104 19.54 -2.11 -3.99
CA GLY A 104 19.28 -3.49 -3.53
C GLY A 104 18.36 -3.59 -2.31
N GLN A 105 17.93 -2.47 -1.72
CA GLN A 105 16.97 -2.46 -0.61
C GLN A 105 15.55 -2.27 -1.11
N TRP A 106 14.60 -2.79 -0.34
CA TRP A 106 13.19 -2.55 -0.56
C TRP A 106 12.42 -2.38 0.75
N THR A 107 11.28 -1.68 0.67
CA THR A 107 10.42 -1.38 1.82
C THR A 107 9.02 -1.91 1.63
N ARG A 108 8.38 -2.28 2.74
CA ARG A 108 6.93 -2.46 2.85
C ARG A 108 6.38 -1.43 3.82
N TRP A 109 5.51 -0.56 3.31
CA TRP A 109 4.82 0.47 4.11
C TRP A 109 3.32 0.23 4.09
N GLN A 110 2.72 0.04 5.27
CA GLN A 110 1.28 -0.17 5.43
C GLN A 110 0.60 1.03 6.08
N LEU A 111 -0.46 1.52 5.46
CA LEU A 111 -1.19 2.71 5.86
C LEU A 111 -2.70 2.49 5.70
N ASN A 112 -3.49 2.72 6.75
CA ASN A 112 -4.94 2.56 6.69
C ASN A 112 -5.71 3.87 6.79
N TYR A 113 -6.94 3.80 6.29
CA TYR A 113 -7.88 4.92 6.19
C TYR A 113 -9.25 4.48 6.68
N ARG A 114 -10.04 5.45 7.16
CA ARG A 114 -11.45 5.31 7.53
C ARG A 114 -12.21 6.52 6.99
N PHE A 115 -13.30 6.26 6.29
CA PHE A 115 -14.17 7.27 5.72
C PHE A 115 -15.56 7.10 6.32
N SER A 116 -16.19 8.21 6.67
CA SER A 116 -17.62 8.26 6.98
C SER A 116 -18.36 8.95 5.83
N SER A 117 -19.56 8.48 5.49
CA SER A 117 -20.43 9.22 4.55
C SER A 117 -20.68 10.64 5.06
N ALA A 118 -20.80 11.61 4.14
CA ALA A 118 -21.00 13.03 4.46
C ALA A 118 -22.30 13.30 5.26
N LEU A 119 -23.24 12.36 5.24
CA LEU A 119 -24.49 12.42 6.02
C LEU A 119 -24.39 11.74 7.39
N GLY A 120 -23.25 11.14 7.76
CA GLY A 120 -23.10 10.40 9.02
C GLY A 120 -23.98 9.14 9.13
N ILE A 121 -24.67 8.78 8.03
CA ILE A 121 -25.57 7.65 7.96
C ILE A 121 -24.76 6.42 7.54
N ARG A 122 -24.46 5.60 8.56
CA ARG A 122 -24.26 4.13 8.59
C ARG A 122 -23.16 3.44 7.78
N ASP A 123 -22.60 4.02 6.72
CA ASP A 123 -21.61 3.29 5.90
C ASP A 123 -20.19 3.83 6.13
N TRP A 124 -19.47 3.16 7.04
CA TRP A 124 -18.04 3.34 7.17
C TRP A 124 -17.33 2.54 6.07
N SER A 125 -16.45 3.22 5.34
CA SER A 125 -15.53 2.60 4.38
C SER A 125 -14.11 2.66 4.92
N TYR A 126 -13.35 1.60 4.70
CA TYR A 126 -12.01 1.43 5.23
C TYR A 126 -11.09 0.98 4.11
N TRP A 127 -9.90 1.56 4.05
CA TRP A 127 -8.86 1.15 3.10
C TRP A 127 -7.59 0.77 3.85
N LEU A 128 -6.82 -0.15 3.28
CA LEU A 128 -5.45 -0.45 3.65
C LEU A 128 -4.61 -0.38 2.38
N ASP A 129 -3.73 0.60 2.32
CA ASP A 129 -2.68 0.68 1.31
C ASP A 129 -1.43 -0.03 1.81
N THR A 130 -0.90 -0.92 1.00
CA THR A 130 0.44 -1.49 1.15
C THR A 130 1.29 -1.04 -0.02
N PHE A 131 2.37 -0.32 0.26
CA PHE A 131 3.36 0.09 -0.72
C PHE A 131 4.60 -0.80 -0.57
N ASN A 132 4.84 -1.63 -1.57
CA ASN A 132 6.08 -2.39 -1.72
C ASN A 132 6.95 -1.67 -2.76
N ILE A 133 8.12 -1.17 -2.35
CA ILE A 133 8.96 -0.34 -3.23
C ILE A 133 10.40 -0.80 -3.11
N ALA A 134 11.02 -1.13 -4.25
CA ALA A 134 12.42 -1.50 -4.35
C ALA A 134 13.24 -0.44 -5.10
N TYR A 135 14.52 -0.36 -4.76
CA TYR A 135 15.47 0.54 -5.42
C TYR A 135 16.65 -0.26 -5.99
N GLY A 136 16.80 -0.27 -7.30
CA GLY A 136 17.73 -1.13 -8.03
C GLY A 136 17.04 -2.36 -8.65
N PRO A 137 17.79 -3.19 -9.38
CA PRO A 137 17.27 -4.40 -10.02
C PRO A 137 16.74 -5.39 -8.99
N VAL A 138 15.62 -6.04 -9.31
CA VAL A 138 14.97 -7.02 -8.43
C VAL A 138 14.42 -8.20 -9.20
N ASP A 139 14.36 -9.35 -8.53
CA ASP A 139 13.67 -10.54 -9.03
C ASP A 139 12.15 -10.38 -8.94
N ALA A 140 11.42 -11.15 -9.73
CA ALA A 140 9.96 -11.06 -9.82
C ALA A 140 9.25 -11.33 -8.49
N ASP A 141 9.85 -12.14 -7.60
CA ASP A 141 9.29 -12.53 -6.31
C ASP A 141 9.77 -11.68 -5.13
N VAL A 142 10.51 -10.58 -5.38
CA VAL A 142 11.13 -9.76 -4.33
C VAL A 142 10.15 -9.36 -3.22
N PHE A 143 8.90 -9.04 -3.56
CA PHE A 143 7.87 -8.59 -2.62
C PHE A 143 7.16 -9.73 -1.87
N LEU A 144 7.49 -10.99 -2.18
CA LEU A 144 7.08 -12.16 -1.40
C LEU A 144 8.07 -12.47 -0.27
N SER A 145 9.26 -11.86 -0.30
CA SER A 145 10.30 -12.03 0.70
C SER A 145 10.12 -11.11 1.91
N THR A 146 11.09 -11.13 2.84
CA THR A 146 11.13 -10.21 3.98
C THR A 146 11.65 -8.85 3.55
N PRO A 147 10.95 -7.73 3.84
CA PRO A 147 11.40 -6.39 3.49
C PRO A 147 12.66 -5.99 4.25
N THR A 148 13.54 -5.23 3.60
CA THR A 148 14.67 -4.59 4.28
C THR A 148 14.19 -3.58 5.31
N VAL A 149 13.11 -2.87 5.00
CA VAL A 149 12.48 -1.89 5.89
C VAL A 149 10.97 -2.17 5.95
N PHE A 150 10.45 -2.40 7.15
CA PHE A 150 9.00 -2.53 7.37
C PHE A 150 8.47 -1.36 8.19
N ILE A 151 7.38 -0.76 7.71
CA ILE A 151 6.74 0.39 8.37
C ILE A 151 5.26 0.09 8.53
N ASN A 152 4.86 -0.12 9.78
CA ASN A 152 3.47 -0.20 10.15
C ASN A 152 2.97 1.18 10.56
N GLU A 153 2.22 1.83 9.67
CA GLU A 153 1.60 3.13 9.90
C GLU A 153 0.08 3.04 10.09
N GLN A 154 -0.41 1.85 10.43
CA GLN A 154 -1.82 1.63 10.67
C GLN A 154 -2.26 2.22 12.01
N GLY A 155 -3.41 2.88 12.03
CA GLY A 155 -4.10 3.33 13.25
C GLY A 155 -5.33 2.48 13.58
N PRO A 156 -5.96 2.71 14.74
CA PRO A 156 -7.11 1.95 15.19
C PRO A 156 -8.37 2.24 14.36
N LEU A 157 -9.08 1.19 13.95
CA LEU A 157 -10.30 1.27 13.13
C LEU A 157 -11.61 1.34 13.94
N ARG A 158 -11.55 1.89 15.16
CA ARG A 158 -12.67 1.94 16.12
C ARG A 158 -13.94 2.54 15.53
#